data_AF-A0A8S3PMF4-F1
#
_entry.id   AF-A0A8S3PMF4-F1
#
_cell.length_a   1.000
_cell.length_b   1.000
_cell.length_c   1.000
_cell.angle_alpha   90.00
_cell.angle_beta   90.00
_cell.angle_gamma   90.00
#
_symmetry.space_group_name_H-M   'P 1'
#
loop_
_entity.id
_entity.type
_entity.pdbx_description
1 polymer ?
#
loop_
_entity_poly.entity_id
_entity_poly.type
_entity_poly.pdbx_seq_one_letter_code
_entity_poly.pdbx_strand_id
1 'polypeptide(L)'
;MANSLAEDDINFLRLAGLLIKIAPRAVRRRFDYEFNPLQLQQFLSKNRHKIDDLYTKRVITQAQYSILYPRGSSGVSSDMFDVSLMVCLLRHFTDLDIQDGLPLETSLTLAADISRIKCYRNYIVHSDGGKLTVNKISEIWSCVAEAIIRLAPDLKSETDAMMSATYTNDNDIKDFIRLEKQMENTNQHLCTVTQELSTVTQELSTVTQELDTVSQKLETLEIENKNRRGIFYQLN
;
A
#
# COMPACT_ATOMS: atom_id res chain seq x y z
N MET A 1 15.16 35.40 19.75
CA MET A 1 14.27 35.71 18.62
C MET A 1 13.93 34.40 17.96
N ALA A 2 12.65 34.02 17.91
CA ALA A 2 12.24 32.77 17.28
C ALA A 2 12.57 32.85 15.77
N ASN A 3 13.29 31.85 15.24
CA ASN A 3 13.49 31.69 13.80
C ASN A 3 12.12 31.39 13.19
N SER A 4 11.48 32.38 12.57
CA SER A 4 10.30 32.12 11.74
C SER A 4 10.75 31.34 10.49
N LEU A 5 10.01 30.29 10.15
CA LEU A 5 10.19 29.57 8.88
C LEU A 5 10.03 30.51 7.69
N ALA A 6 10.71 30.22 6.58
CA ALA A 6 10.47 30.95 5.33
C ALA A 6 9.04 30.70 4.84
N GLU A 7 8.45 31.67 4.14
CA GLU A 7 7.08 31.56 3.63
C GLU A 7 6.90 30.32 2.71
N ASP A 8 7.92 30.00 1.91
CA ASP A 8 7.96 28.81 1.06
C ASP A 8 7.86 27.51 1.87
N ASP A 9 8.55 27.44 3.02
CA ASP A 9 8.52 26.27 3.90
C ASP A 9 7.14 26.11 4.54
N ILE A 10 6.52 27.21 4.98
CA ILE A 10 5.17 27.22 5.53
C ILE A 10 4.15 26.75 4.49
N ASN A 11 4.25 27.24 3.26
CA ASN A 11 3.35 26.86 2.16
C ASN A 11 3.52 25.38 1.78
N PHE A 12 4.75 24.88 1.75
CA PHE A 12 5.01 23.46 1.55
C PHE A 12 4.35 22.60 2.63
N LEU A 13 4.39 23.05 3.88
CA LEU A 13 3.81 22.31 5.01
C LEU A 13 2.30 22.26 5.00
N ARG A 14 1.65 23.37 4.62
CA ARG A 14 0.22 23.38 4.37
C ARG A 14 -0.14 22.33 3.33
N LEU A 15 0.60 22.29 2.21
CA LEU A 15 0.39 21.31 1.15
C LEU A 15 0.62 19.87 1.62
N ALA A 16 1.70 19.61 2.36
CA ALA A 16 1.96 18.29 2.94
C ALA A 16 0.85 17.87 3.91
N GLY A 17 0.40 18.79 4.77
CA GLY A 17 -0.72 18.59 5.68
C GLY A 17 -2.03 18.28 4.95
N LEU A 18 -2.31 19.00 3.85
CA LEU A 18 -3.46 18.74 2.98
C LEU A 18 -3.43 17.32 2.41
N LEU A 19 -2.29 16.91 1.84
CA LEU A 19 -2.12 15.62 1.18
C LEU A 19 -2.08 14.42 2.14
N ILE A 20 -1.61 14.61 3.38
CA ILE A 20 -1.42 13.50 4.32
C ILE A 20 -2.56 13.41 5.33
N LYS A 21 -3.18 14.52 5.75
CA LYS A 21 -4.24 14.49 6.77
C LYS A 21 -5.64 14.54 6.17
N ILE A 22 -5.84 15.33 5.11
CA ILE A 22 -7.18 15.62 4.59
C ILE A 22 -7.48 14.78 3.34
N ALA A 23 -6.56 14.75 2.37
CA ALA A 23 -6.76 14.02 1.13
C ALA A 23 -7.06 12.52 1.31
N PRO A 24 -6.42 11.78 2.24
CA PRO A 24 -6.74 10.36 2.44
C PRO A 24 -8.16 10.15 2.95
N ARG A 25 -8.69 11.11 3.73
CA ARG A 25 -10.09 11.06 4.20
C ARG A 25 -11.06 11.28 3.03
N ALA A 26 -10.74 12.18 2.11
CA ALA A 26 -11.55 12.38 0.91
C ALA A 26 -11.60 11.12 0.02
N VAL A 27 -10.44 10.50 -0.20
CA VAL A 27 -10.37 9.21 -0.92
C VAL A 27 -11.14 8.12 -0.17
N ARG A 28 -11.04 8.08 1.17
CA ARG A 28 -11.79 7.12 1.99
C ARG A 28 -13.29 7.31 1.92
N ARG A 29 -13.80 8.57 1.89
CA ARG A 29 -15.24 8.82 1.66
C ARG A 29 -15.72 8.16 0.38
N ARG A 30 -14.94 8.29 -0.70
CA ARG A 30 -15.29 7.63 -1.97
C ARG A 30 -15.13 6.11 -1.89
N PHE A 31 -14.08 5.63 -1.22
CA PHE A 31 -13.88 4.20 -0.99
C PHE A 31 -15.07 3.57 -0.25
N ASP A 32 -15.49 4.15 0.87
CA ASP A 32 -16.59 3.64 1.70
C ASP A 32 -17.95 3.71 0.99
N TYR A 33 -18.09 4.62 0.01
CA TYR A 33 -19.25 4.67 -0.86
C TYR A 33 -19.32 3.47 -1.81
N GLU A 34 -18.18 3.07 -2.39
CA GLU A 34 -18.08 1.90 -3.28
C GLU A 34 -18.08 0.57 -2.50
N PHE A 35 -17.48 0.57 -1.32
CA PHE A 35 -17.32 -0.58 -0.44
C PHE A 35 -17.90 -0.27 0.93
N ASN A 36 -19.17 -0.62 1.14
CA ASN A 36 -19.85 -0.39 2.41
C ASN A 36 -18.99 -0.92 3.60
N PRO A 37 -18.59 -0.08 4.56
CA PRO A 37 -17.71 -0.47 5.67
C PRO A 37 -18.25 -1.65 6.50
N LEU A 38 -19.58 -1.74 6.67
CA LEU A 38 -20.22 -2.84 7.42
C LEU A 38 -20.14 -4.18 6.69
N GLN A 39 -19.93 -4.15 5.37
CA GLN A 39 -19.82 -5.33 4.52
C GLN A 39 -18.39 -5.53 3.99
N LEU A 40 -17.43 -4.69 4.41
CA LEU A 40 -16.07 -4.70 3.89
C LEU A 40 -15.40 -6.07 4.06
N GLN A 41 -15.49 -6.66 5.25
CA GLN A 41 -14.92 -7.99 5.51
C GLN A 41 -15.56 -9.07 4.63
N GLN A 42 -16.87 -9.02 4.41
CA GLN A 42 -17.58 -9.97 3.55
C GLN A 42 -17.15 -9.79 2.08
N PHE A 43 -17.04 -8.54 1.63
CA PHE A 43 -16.55 -8.19 0.31
C PHE A 43 -15.13 -8.72 0.08
N LEU A 44 -14.21 -8.49 1.02
CA LEU A 44 -12.82 -8.98 0.95
C LEU A 44 -12.75 -10.51 0.94
N SER A 45 -13.63 -11.18 1.69
CA SER A 45 -13.69 -12.65 1.72
C SER A 45 -14.20 -13.21 0.40
N LYS A 46 -15.27 -12.61 -0.16
CA LYS A 46 -15.84 -13.01 -1.46
C LYS A 46 -14.84 -12.85 -2.61
N ASN A 47 -14.01 -11.81 -2.53
CA ASN A 47 -13.05 -11.44 -3.57
C ASN A 47 -11.62 -11.93 -3.30
N ARG A 48 -11.44 -12.87 -2.36
CA ARG A 48 -10.12 -13.35 -1.93
C ARG A 48 -9.22 -13.78 -3.09
N HIS A 49 -9.75 -14.56 -4.02
CA HIS A 49 -9.00 -15.03 -5.19
C HIS A 49 -8.37 -13.88 -6.01
N LYS A 50 -9.09 -12.76 -6.20
CA LYS A 50 -8.59 -11.61 -6.96
C LYS A 50 -7.56 -10.82 -6.16
N ILE A 51 -7.74 -10.72 -4.84
CA ILE A 51 -6.75 -10.09 -3.94
C ILE A 51 -5.47 -10.94 -3.86
N ASP A 52 -5.59 -12.27 -3.83
CA ASP A 52 -4.46 -13.20 -3.87
C ASP A 52 -3.70 -13.08 -5.20
N ASP A 53 -4.39 -12.89 -6.32
CA ASP A 53 -3.76 -12.61 -7.62
C ASP A 53 -3.00 -11.27 -7.61
N LEU A 54 -3.58 -10.21 -7.05
CA LEU A 54 -2.90 -8.92 -6.87
C LEU A 54 -1.66 -9.04 -5.99
N TYR A 55 -1.74 -9.84 -4.92
CA TYR A 55 -0.61 -10.12 -4.05
C TYR A 55 0.49 -10.91 -4.76
N THR A 56 0.12 -11.96 -5.49
CA THR A 56 1.03 -12.80 -6.28
C THR A 56 1.75 -11.99 -7.35
N LYS A 57 1.04 -11.06 -8.00
CA LYS A 57 1.58 -10.12 -8.99
C LYS A 57 2.33 -8.93 -8.38
N ARG A 58 2.46 -8.89 -7.04
CA ARG A 58 3.13 -7.82 -6.28
C ARG A 58 2.54 -6.42 -6.50
N VAL A 59 1.24 -6.35 -6.82
CA VAL A 59 0.51 -5.08 -6.94
C VAL A 59 0.22 -4.50 -5.55
N ILE A 60 -0.02 -5.37 -4.56
CA ILE A 60 -0.13 -5.01 -3.14
C ILE A 60 0.99 -5.68 -2.35
N THR A 61 1.50 -5.00 -1.32
CA THR A 61 2.60 -5.50 -0.48
C THR A 61 2.11 -6.49 0.58
N GLN A 62 3.03 -7.22 1.22
CA GLN A 62 2.70 -8.09 2.37
C GLN A 62 2.07 -7.30 3.53
N ALA A 63 2.53 -6.07 3.78
CA ALA A 63 1.96 -5.21 4.82
C ALA A 63 0.49 -4.87 4.50
N GLN A 64 0.20 -4.46 3.27
CA GLN A 64 -1.16 -4.20 2.81
C GLN A 64 -2.03 -5.46 2.84
N TYR A 65 -1.48 -6.60 2.40
CA TYR A 65 -2.20 -7.88 2.45
C TYR A 65 -2.55 -8.31 3.88
N SER A 66 -1.63 -8.11 4.84
CA SER A 66 -1.88 -8.38 6.26
C SER A 66 -2.91 -7.44 6.88
N ILE A 67 -3.06 -6.21 6.37
CA ILE A 67 -4.15 -5.30 6.75
C ILE A 67 -5.50 -5.81 6.22
N LEU A 68 -5.54 -6.35 4.99
CA LEU A 68 -6.76 -6.92 4.41
C LEU A 68 -7.16 -8.26 5.05
N TYR A 69 -6.19 -9.03 5.53
CA TYR A 69 -6.39 -10.34 6.16
C TYR A 69 -5.60 -10.46 7.47
N PRO A 70 -6.03 -9.76 8.53
CA PRO A 70 -5.34 -9.76 9.81
C PRO A 70 -5.39 -11.15 10.47
N ARG A 71 -4.35 -11.46 11.26
CA ARG A 71 -4.33 -12.68 12.06
C ARG A 71 -5.22 -12.50 13.29
N GLY A 72 -6.28 -13.28 13.38
CA GLY A 72 -7.20 -13.28 14.53
C GLY A 72 -8.64 -12.89 14.16
N SER A 73 -9.43 -12.58 15.18
CA SER A 73 -10.85 -12.19 15.04
C SER A 73 -11.07 -10.68 14.90
N SER A 74 -10.01 -9.89 14.77
CA SER A 74 -10.14 -8.45 14.51
C SER A 74 -10.75 -8.21 13.13
N GLY A 75 -11.87 -7.48 13.08
CA GLY A 75 -12.48 -7.06 11.82
C GLY A 75 -11.58 -6.11 11.03
N VAL A 76 -11.86 -5.98 9.73
CA VAL A 76 -11.14 -5.08 8.83
C VAL A 76 -11.86 -3.73 8.79
N SER A 77 -11.12 -2.63 8.97
CA SER A 77 -11.63 -1.26 8.78
C SER A 77 -10.83 -0.54 7.70
N SER A 78 -11.52 0.24 6.85
CA SER A 78 -10.90 1.12 5.85
C SER A 78 -10.08 2.25 6.49
N ASP A 79 -10.26 2.53 7.80
CA ASP A 79 -9.41 3.47 8.56
C ASP A 79 -7.93 3.08 8.54
N MET A 80 -7.65 1.77 8.43
CA MET A 80 -6.29 1.25 8.38
C MET A 80 -5.67 1.31 6.98
N PHE A 81 -6.44 1.72 5.96
CA PHE A 81 -5.98 1.71 4.58
C PHE A 81 -5.29 3.04 4.24
N ASP A 82 -4.09 2.94 3.67
CA ASP A 82 -3.43 4.08 3.04
C ASP A 82 -4.08 4.43 1.68
N VAL A 83 -3.71 5.58 1.10
CA VAL A 83 -4.23 6.04 -0.19
C VAL A 83 -3.91 5.04 -1.32
N SER A 84 -2.71 4.46 -1.34
CA SER A 84 -2.32 3.52 -2.39
C SER A 84 -3.17 2.25 -2.36
N LEU A 85 -3.47 1.71 -1.17
CA LEU A 85 -4.31 0.54 -1.00
C LEU A 85 -5.75 0.84 -1.41
N MET A 86 -6.32 1.96 -0.96
CA MET A 86 -7.68 2.37 -1.37
C MET A 86 -7.78 2.54 -2.89
N VAL A 87 -6.81 3.21 -3.52
CA VAL A 87 -6.79 3.42 -4.97
C VAL A 87 -6.61 2.10 -5.73
N CYS A 88 -5.73 1.21 -5.24
CA CYS A 88 -5.55 -0.10 -5.83
C CYS A 88 -6.85 -0.90 -5.83
N LEU A 89 -7.56 -0.94 -4.70
CA LEU A 89 -8.82 -1.66 -4.59
C LEU A 89 -9.92 -1.02 -5.45
N LEU A 90 -10.06 0.31 -5.43
CA LEU A 90 -11.01 1.02 -6.29
C LEU A 90 -10.78 0.66 -7.77
N ARG A 91 -9.53 0.73 -8.24
CA ARG A 91 -9.18 0.42 -9.63
C ARG A 91 -9.52 -1.01 -10.03
N HIS A 92 -9.31 -1.97 -9.14
CA HIS A 92 -9.48 -3.39 -9.49
C HIS A 92 -10.90 -3.90 -9.26
N PHE A 93 -11.72 -3.21 -8.48
CA PHE A 93 -13.04 -3.71 -8.08
C PHE A 93 -14.20 -2.77 -8.44
N THR A 94 -13.93 -1.65 -9.10
CA THR A 94 -14.94 -0.73 -9.64
C THR A 94 -14.65 -0.43 -11.11
N ASP A 95 -15.59 0.22 -11.79
CA ASP A 95 -15.41 0.69 -13.17
C ASP A 95 -14.76 2.09 -13.24
N LEU A 96 -14.17 2.57 -12.14
CA LEU A 96 -13.47 3.85 -12.13
C LEU A 96 -12.16 3.78 -12.93
N ASP A 97 -12.06 4.60 -13.96
CA ASP A 97 -10.86 4.76 -14.80
C ASP A 97 -9.77 5.58 -14.07
N ILE A 98 -9.21 5.02 -13.00
CA ILE A 98 -8.17 5.66 -12.19
C ILE A 98 -6.82 5.51 -12.88
N GLN A 99 -6.31 6.62 -13.39
CA GLN A 99 -5.07 6.71 -14.15
C GLN A 99 -3.83 6.51 -13.27
N ASP A 100 -2.73 6.03 -13.86
CA ASP A 100 -1.45 5.92 -13.16
C ASP A 100 -0.68 7.23 -13.07
N GLY A 101 -0.86 8.09 -14.06
CA GLY A 101 -0.28 9.43 -14.11
C GLY A 101 -1.28 10.53 -13.77
N LEU A 102 -0.80 11.77 -13.88
CA LEU A 102 -1.63 12.95 -13.70
C LEU A 102 -2.66 13.03 -14.84
N PRO A 103 -3.96 13.13 -14.54
CA PRO A 103 -5.00 13.24 -15.56
C PRO A 103 -4.95 14.61 -16.23
N LEU A 104 -5.70 14.75 -17.33
CA LEU A 104 -5.90 16.04 -17.99
C LEU A 104 -6.45 17.07 -17.00
N GLU A 105 -5.87 18.27 -17.01
CA GLU A 105 -6.20 19.34 -16.06
C GLU A 105 -7.69 19.66 -16.03
N THR A 106 -8.36 19.63 -17.18
CA THR A 106 -9.80 19.92 -17.33
C THR A 106 -10.73 18.77 -16.91
N SER A 107 -10.20 17.59 -16.61
CA SER A 107 -11.03 16.43 -16.26
C SER A 107 -11.60 16.54 -14.84
N LEU A 108 -12.92 16.59 -14.70
CA LEU A 108 -13.58 16.73 -13.39
C LEU A 108 -14.22 15.41 -12.91
N THR A 109 -13.76 14.27 -13.42
CA THR A 109 -14.28 12.96 -12.99
C THR A 109 -13.72 12.58 -11.62
N LEU A 110 -14.47 11.79 -10.85
CA LEU A 110 -14.01 11.28 -9.56
C LEU A 110 -12.73 10.46 -9.69
N ALA A 111 -12.59 9.70 -10.77
CA ALA A 111 -11.39 8.93 -11.06
C ALA A 111 -10.18 9.85 -11.33
N ALA A 112 -10.37 10.98 -12.03
CA ALA A 112 -9.32 11.99 -12.20
C ALA A 112 -8.94 12.65 -10.88
N ASP A 113 -9.91 12.99 -10.03
CA ASP A 113 -9.64 13.58 -8.72
C ASP A 113 -8.85 12.64 -7.80
N ILE A 114 -9.21 11.35 -7.76
CA ILE A 114 -8.44 10.33 -7.05
C ILE A 114 -7.02 10.19 -7.63
N SER A 115 -6.89 10.22 -8.96
CA SER A 115 -5.59 10.12 -9.65
C SER A 115 -4.67 11.30 -9.32
N ARG A 116 -5.21 12.53 -9.23
CA ARG A 116 -4.46 13.73 -8.79
C ARG A 116 -3.93 13.58 -7.37
N ILE A 117 -4.79 13.16 -6.44
CA ILE A 117 -4.39 12.98 -5.03
C ILE A 117 -3.27 11.94 -4.94
N LYS A 118 -3.42 10.78 -5.60
CA LYS A 118 -2.38 9.74 -5.67
C LYS A 118 -1.06 10.31 -6.22
N CYS A 119 -1.12 11.00 -7.36
CA CYS A 119 0.08 11.52 -8.03
C CYS A 119 0.80 12.57 -7.19
N TYR A 120 0.07 13.54 -6.63
CA TYR A 120 0.68 14.60 -5.83
C TYR A 120 1.18 14.11 -4.47
N ARG A 121 0.53 13.12 -3.86
CA ARG A 121 1.07 12.45 -2.67
C ARG A 121 2.43 11.83 -3.01
N ASN A 122 2.50 11.04 -4.09
CA ASN A 122 3.76 10.41 -4.51
C ASN A 122 4.82 11.45 -4.88
N TYR A 123 4.43 12.52 -5.56
CA TYR A 123 5.33 13.62 -5.92
C TYR A 123 5.97 14.26 -4.70
N ILE A 124 5.19 14.59 -3.66
CA ILE A 124 5.71 15.21 -2.44
C ILE A 124 6.60 14.24 -1.66
N VAL A 125 6.20 12.97 -1.54
CA VAL A 125 6.99 11.93 -0.83
C VAL A 125 8.33 11.65 -1.51
N HIS A 126 8.38 11.68 -2.85
CA HIS A 126 9.60 11.39 -3.63
C HIS A 126 10.37 12.64 -4.05
N SER A 127 9.83 13.83 -3.83
CA SER A 127 10.60 15.06 -3.95
C SER A 127 11.59 15.13 -2.78
N ASP A 128 12.89 15.27 -3.05
CA ASP A 128 13.94 15.36 -2.01
C ASP A 128 13.92 16.70 -1.24
N GLY A 129 12.73 17.23 -0.94
CA GLY A 129 12.57 18.60 -0.45
C GLY A 129 13.07 19.65 -1.45
N GLY A 130 13.26 19.25 -2.71
CA GLY A 130 13.72 20.13 -3.79
C GLY A 130 12.72 21.25 -3.99
N LYS A 131 13.14 22.48 -3.63
CA LYS A 131 12.37 23.72 -3.59
C LYS A 131 11.27 23.79 -4.67
N LEU A 132 10.08 23.36 -4.31
CA LEU A 132 8.89 23.71 -5.07
C LEU A 132 8.77 25.23 -5.00
N THR A 133 8.63 25.86 -6.15
CA THR A 133 8.36 27.30 -6.18
C THR A 133 6.99 27.56 -5.55
N VAL A 134 6.80 28.74 -4.96
CA VAL A 134 5.50 29.16 -4.41
C VAL A 134 4.38 28.98 -5.44
N ASN A 135 4.65 29.31 -6.71
CA ASN A 135 3.70 29.12 -7.80
C ASN A 135 3.32 27.65 -7.98
N LYS A 136 4.29 26.73 -7.92
CA LYS A 136 3.99 25.30 -8.06
C LYS A 136 3.24 24.76 -6.84
N ILE A 137 3.58 25.21 -5.63
CA ILE A 137 2.84 24.86 -4.42
C ILE A 137 1.38 25.32 -4.53
N SER A 138 1.15 26.55 -4.98
CA SER A 138 -0.18 27.11 -5.16
C SER A 138 -1.00 26.36 -6.22
N GLU A 139 -0.38 26.00 -7.35
CA GLU A 139 -0.99 25.20 -8.41
C GLU A 139 -1.43 23.82 -7.89
N ILE A 140 -0.53 23.11 -7.21
CA ILE A 140 -0.81 21.79 -6.64
C ILE A 140 -1.91 21.91 -5.57
N TRP A 141 -1.80 22.90 -4.70
CA TRP A 141 -2.81 23.16 -3.66
C TRP A 141 -4.20 23.29 -4.29
N SER A 142 -4.37 24.18 -5.27
CA SER A 142 -5.68 24.43 -5.89
C SER A 142 -6.23 23.13 -6.49
N CYS A 143 -5.39 22.42 -7.22
CA CYS A 143 -5.76 21.16 -7.87
C CYS A 143 -6.23 20.09 -6.86
N VAL A 144 -5.51 19.94 -5.75
CA VAL A 144 -5.81 18.95 -4.70
C VAL A 144 -7.01 19.38 -3.85
N ALA A 145 -7.10 20.65 -3.45
CA ALA A 145 -8.19 21.18 -2.64
C ALA A 145 -9.53 21.03 -3.36
N GLU A 146 -9.59 21.36 -4.64
CA GLU A 146 -10.79 21.16 -5.45
C GLU A 146 -11.17 19.67 -5.59
N ALA A 147 -10.19 18.80 -5.82
CA ALA A 147 -10.42 17.36 -5.89
C ALA A 147 -10.97 16.81 -4.55
N ILE A 148 -10.44 17.27 -3.42
CA ILE A 148 -10.94 16.93 -2.09
C ILE A 148 -12.40 17.36 -1.93
N ILE A 149 -12.73 18.61 -2.28
CA ILE A 149 -14.10 19.14 -2.13
C ILE A 149 -15.09 18.39 -3.02
N ARG A 150 -14.70 17.99 -4.25
CA ARG A 150 -15.55 17.19 -5.14
C ARG A 150 -15.77 15.77 -4.62
N LEU A 151 -14.74 15.14 -4.03
CA LEU A 151 -14.85 13.80 -3.45
C LEU A 151 -15.58 13.77 -2.11
N ALA A 152 -15.40 14.80 -1.29
CA ALA A 152 -15.90 14.89 0.08
C ALA A 152 -16.21 16.36 0.44
N PRO A 153 -17.40 16.86 0.04
CA PRO A 153 -17.80 18.25 0.29
C PRO A 153 -17.78 18.66 1.77
N ASP A 154 -17.96 17.69 2.68
CA ASP A 154 -17.90 17.88 4.13
C ASP A 154 -16.51 18.31 4.65
N LEU A 155 -15.44 18.05 3.88
CA LEU A 155 -14.07 18.42 4.25
C LEU A 155 -13.67 19.84 3.82
N LYS A 156 -14.60 20.62 3.24
CA LYS A 156 -14.30 21.98 2.76
C LYS A 156 -13.76 22.88 3.87
N SER A 157 -14.41 22.91 5.04
CA SER A 157 -13.99 23.76 6.15
C SER A 157 -12.59 23.42 6.66
N GLU A 158 -12.26 22.13 6.76
CA GLU A 158 -10.94 21.66 7.17
C GLU A 158 -9.87 21.97 6.11
N THR A 159 -10.23 21.85 4.82
CA THR A 159 -9.37 22.21 3.69
C THR A 159 -9.03 23.70 3.71
N ASP A 160 -10.03 24.55 3.90
CA ASP A 160 -9.86 26.00 4.00
C ASP A 160 -9.03 26.38 5.24
N ALA A 161 -9.25 25.70 6.37
CA ALA A 161 -8.49 25.92 7.60
C ALA A 161 -7.00 25.55 7.44
N MET A 162 -6.69 24.49 6.68
CA MET A 162 -5.31 24.07 6.41
C MET A 162 -4.53 25.15 5.65
N MET A 163 -5.17 25.93 4.77
CA MET A 163 -4.52 27.05 4.08
C MET A 163 -4.05 28.13 5.06
N SER A 164 -4.76 28.29 6.17
CA SER A 164 -4.47 29.30 7.19
C SER A 164 -3.60 28.76 8.33
N ALA A 165 -3.17 27.49 8.27
CA ALA A 165 -2.36 26.88 9.32
C ALA A 165 -1.03 27.63 9.50
N THR A 166 -0.61 27.78 10.76
CA THR A 166 0.67 28.39 11.14
C THR A 166 1.58 27.33 11.75
N TYR A 167 2.87 27.40 11.44
CA TYR A 167 3.89 26.50 11.96
C TYR A 167 4.98 27.34 12.63
N THR A 168 5.27 27.06 13.90
CA THR A 168 6.13 27.92 14.73
C THR A 168 7.47 27.29 15.08
N ASN A 169 7.71 26.02 14.72
CA ASN A 169 8.90 25.27 15.07
C ASN A 169 9.26 24.19 14.01
N ASP A 170 10.52 24.24 13.56
CA ASP A 170 11.16 23.45 12.48
C ASP A 170 11.20 21.92 12.72
N ASN A 171 11.03 21.47 13.97
CA ASN A 171 11.15 20.05 14.33
C ASN A 171 9.89 19.23 13.96
N ASP A 172 8.68 19.76 14.14
CA ASP A 172 7.45 19.01 13.81
C ASP A 172 7.38 18.68 12.31
N ILE A 173 8.04 19.50 11.51
CA ILE A 173 8.13 19.47 10.05
C ILE A 173 9.14 18.41 9.60
N LYS A 174 10.35 18.50 10.14
CA LYS A 174 11.43 17.56 9.85
C LYS A 174 11.10 16.17 10.36
N ASP A 175 10.51 16.06 11.54
CA ASP A 175 10.11 14.78 12.10
C ASP A 175 8.94 14.18 11.31
N PHE A 176 7.96 14.96 10.87
CA PHE A 176 6.84 14.45 10.07
C PHE A 176 7.28 13.94 8.68
N ILE A 177 8.10 14.71 7.95
CA ILE A 177 8.63 14.29 6.64
C ILE A 177 9.60 13.10 6.82
N ARG A 178 10.42 13.11 7.88
CA ARG A 178 11.34 12.01 8.21
C ARG A 178 10.59 10.74 8.56
N LEU A 179 9.53 10.82 9.37
CA LEU A 179 8.73 9.67 9.77
C LEU A 179 8.01 9.05 8.57
N GLU A 180 7.46 9.85 7.66
CA GLU A 180 6.88 9.36 6.40
C GLU A 180 7.93 8.71 5.48
N LYS A 181 9.11 9.33 5.30
CA LYS A 181 10.21 8.75 4.50
C LYS A 181 10.75 7.46 5.14
N GLN A 182 10.80 7.39 6.47
CA GLN A 182 11.16 6.18 7.20
C GLN A 182 10.10 5.07 7.07
N MET A 183 8.81 5.41 7.12
CA MET A 183 7.72 4.46 6.92
C MET A 183 7.76 3.86 5.51
N GLU A 184 8.01 4.68 4.49
CA GLU A 184 8.16 4.21 3.11
C GLU A 184 9.40 3.32 2.92
N ASN A 185 10.56 3.73 3.45
CA ASN A 185 11.76 2.89 3.45
C ASN A 185 11.53 1.55 4.18
N THR A 186 10.79 1.58 5.29
CA THR A 186 10.43 0.37 6.03
C THR A 186 9.51 -0.53 5.21
N ASN A 187 8.54 0.04 4.49
CA ASN A 187 7.66 -0.70 3.57
C ASN A 187 8.45 -1.33 2.41
N GLN A 188 9.41 -0.60 1.84
CA GLN A 188 10.31 -1.12 0.80
C GLN A 188 11.18 -2.26 1.34
N HIS A 189 11.81 -2.09 2.50
CA HIS A 189 12.58 -3.15 3.14
C HIS A 189 11.73 -4.38 3.47
N LEU A 190 10.51 -4.19 3.98
CA LEU A 190 9.57 -5.28 4.20
C LEU A 190 9.22 -6.00 2.89
N CYS A 191 9.07 -5.27 1.79
CA CYS A 191 8.86 -5.86 0.46
C CYS A 191 10.05 -6.75 0.04
N THR A 192 11.28 -6.24 0.21
CA THR A 192 12.51 -7.01 -0.07
C THR A 192 12.59 -8.27 0.79
N VAL A 193 12.42 -8.15 2.10
CA VAL A 193 12.47 -9.30 3.03
C VAL A 193 11.36 -10.31 2.71
N THR A 194 10.17 -9.85 2.33
CA THR A 194 9.09 -10.74 1.88
C THR A 194 9.50 -11.53 0.64
N GLN A 195 10.15 -10.88 -0.32
CA GLN A 195 10.62 -11.52 -1.55
C GLN A 195 11.73 -12.55 -1.27
N GLU A 196 12.67 -12.23 -0.37
CA GLU A 196 13.70 -13.17 0.07
C GLU A 196 13.10 -14.37 0.79
N LEU A 197 12.15 -14.16 1.72
CA LEU A 197 11.43 -15.24 2.39
C LEU A 197 10.63 -16.11 1.41
N SER A 198 10.02 -15.52 0.39
CA SER A 198 9.33 -16.27 -0.68
C SER A 198 10.31 -17.18 -1.43
N THR A 199 11.54 -16.71 -1.66
CA THR A 199 12.58 -17.48 -2.35
C THR A 199 13.02 -18.66 -1.48
N VAL A 200 13.33 -18.41 -0.21
CA VAL A 200 13.71 -19.45 0.75
C VAL A 200 12.60 -20.50 0.93
N THR A 201 11.34 -20.06 0.95
CA THR A 201 10.19 -20.97 1.04
C THR A 201 10.11 -21.90 -0.18
N GLN A 202 10.40 -21.38 -1.37
CA GLN A 202 10.42 -22.17 -2.59
C GLN A 202 11.57 -23.18 -2.60
N GLU A 203 12.77 -22.76 -2.18
CA GLU A 203 13.92 -23.65 -2.05
C GLU A 203 13.67 -24.78 -1.03
N LEU A 204 13.07 -24.47 0.12
CA LEU A 204 12.68 -25.47 1.12
C LEU A 204 11.67 -26.48 0.57
N SER A 205 10.71 -26.02 -0.25
CA SER A 205 9.76 -26.90 -0.92
C SER A 205 10.48 -27.89 -1.85
N THR A 206 11.46 -27.42 -2.62
CA THR A 206 12.29 -28.28 -3.47
C THR A 206 13.08 -29.31 -2.66
N VAL A 207 13.76 -28.88 -1.60
CA VAL A 207 14.51 -29.79 -0.72
C VAL A 207 13.61 -30.86 -0.09
N THR A 208 12.39 -30.47 0.31
CA THR A 208 11.40 -31.40 0.84
C THR A 208 11.01 -32.46 -0.19
N GLN A 209 10.76 -32.08 -1.44
CA GLN A 209 10.45 -33.01 -2.53
C GLN A 209 11.61 -33.96 -2.86
N GLU A 210 12.84 -33.45 -2.83
CA GLU A 210 14.03 -34.29 -3.04
C GLU A 210 14.21 -35.31 -1.91
N LEU A 211 13.97 -34.90 -0.65
CA LEU A 211 14.03 -35.79 0.51
C LEU A 211 12.96 -36.90 0.45
N ASP A 212 11.73 -36.56 0.04
CA ASP A 212 10.67 -37.54 -0.18
C ASP A 212 11.09 -38.57 -1.26
N THR A 213 11.69 -38.09 -2.34
CA THR A 213 12.17 -38.95 -3.44
C THR A 213 13.28 -39.90 -2.97
N VAL A 214 14.22 -39.41 -2.16
CA VAL A 214 15.29 -40.24 -1.58
C VAL A 214 14.72 -41.27 -0.62
N SER A 215 13.77 -40.88 0.22
CA SER A 215 13.12 -41.78 1.17
C SER A 215 12.41 -42.94 0.46
N GLN A 216 11.67 -42.66 -0.62
CA GLN A 216 11.03 -43.69 -1.44
C GLN A 216 12.03 -44.65 -2.12
N LYS A 217 13.16 -44.12 -2.63
CA LYS A 217 14.22 -44.95 -3.21
C LYS A 217 14.86 -45.87 -2.17
N LEU A 218 15.07 -45.37 -0.95
CA LEU A 218 15.63 -46.15 0.14
C LEU A 218 14.71 -47.31 0.53
N GLU A 219 13.41 -47.05 0.71
CA GLU A 219 12.41 -48.10 0.97
C GLU A 219 12.42 -49.19 -0.12
N THR A 220 12.52 -48.78 -1.38
CA THR A 220 12.58 -49.70 -2.52
C THR A 220 13.83 -50.60 -2.45
N LEU A 221 15.00 -50.03 -2.15
CA LEU A 221 16.25 -50.79 -2.01
C LEU A 221 16.23 -51.75 -0.82
N GLU A 222 15.64 -51.36 0.30
CA GLU A 222 15.49 -52.23 1.48
C GLU A 222 14.64 -53.47 1.16
N ILE A 223 13.53 -53.27 0.44
CA ILE A 223 12.66 -54.37 -0.03
C ILE A 223 13.45 -55.31 -0.96
N GLU A 224 14.17 -54.78 -1.95
CA GLU A 224 14.98 -55.59 -2.86
C GLU A 224 16.07 -56.40 -2.13
N ASN A 225 16.74 -55.79 -1.16
CA ASN A 225 17.81 -56.45 -0.41
C ASN A 225 17.26 -57.59 0.46
N LYS A 226 16.10 -57.38 1.09
CA LYS A 226 15.38 -58.42 1.83
C LYS A 226 14.99 -59.60 0.94
N ASN A 227 14.49 -59.31 -0.26
CA ASN A 227 14.14 -60.34 -1.25
C ASN A 227 15.37 -61.16 -1.70
N ARG A 228 16.50 -60.51 -1.99
CA ARG A 228 17.75 -61.20 -2.37
C ARG A 228 18.26 -62.12 -1.27
N ARG A 229 18.23 -61.67 0.00
CA ARG A 229 18.59 -62.50 1.15
C ARG A 229 17.67 -63.71 1.29
N GLY A 230 16.35 -63.55 1.14
CA GLY A 230 15.39 -64.65 1.20
C GLY A 230 15.66 -65.76 0.18
N ILE A 231 16.03 -65.40 -1.05
CA ILE A 231 16.38 -66.37 -2.11
C ILE A 231 17.65 -67.15 -1.76
N PHE A 232 18.66 -66.49 -1.18
CA PHE A 232 19.91 -67.16 -0.78
C PHE A 232 19.70 -68.25 0.28
N TYR A 233 18.72 -68.09 1.16
CA TYR A 233 18.37 -69.10 2.18
C TYR A 233 17.49 -70.25 1.66
N GLN A 234 16.95 -70.16 0.44
CA GLN A 234 16.16 -71.25 -0.17
C GLN A 234 16.98 -72.16 -1.10
N LEU A 235 18.23 -71.77 -1.42
CA LEU A 235 19.11 -72.47 -2.36
C LEU A 235 20.27 -73.22 -1.69
N ASN A 236 20.40 -73.14 -0.36
CA ASN A 236 21.35 -73.90 0.47
C ASN A 236 20.57 -74.82 1.42
#